data_AF-A0A6M3KZ10-F1
#
_entry.id   AF-A0A6M3KZ10-F1
#
_cell.length_a   1.000
_cell.length_b   1.000
_cell.length_c   1.000
_cell.angle_alpha   90.00
_cell.angle_beta   90.00
_cell.angle_gamma   90.00
#
_symmetry.space_group_name_H-M   'P 1'
#
loop_
_entity.id
_entity.type
_entity.pdbx_description
1 polymer ?
#
loop_
_entity_poly.entity_id
_entity_poly.type
_entity_poly.pdbx_seq_one_letter_code
_entity_poly.pdbx_strand_id
1 'polypeptide(L)' 'MLHELHRMMREYNGRVAYGSECQAWGDFVASCYDEIGMAPWDDRGDTTDVPTEMVAYWTDVANGENSDYDLDGGRID' A
#
# COMPACT_ATOMS: atom_id res chain seq x y z
N MET A 1 -6.01 -8.90 7.66
CA MET A 1 -4.85 -8.76 6.75
C MET A 1 -4.71 -7.35 6.20
N LEU A 2 -5.82 -6.69 5.82
CA LEU A 2 -5.78 -5.33 5.26
C LEU A 2 -5.16 -4.30 6.22
N HIS A 3 -5.46 -4.35 7.51
CA HIS A 3 -4.85 -3.45 8.50
C HIS A 3 -3.33 -3.62 8.63
N GLU A 4 -2.81 -4.84 8.47
CA GLU A 4 -1.37 -5.07 8.50
C GLU A 4 -0.69 -4.45 7.29
N LEU A 5 -1.26 -4.67 6.10
CA LEU A 5 -0.79 -4.08 4.86
C LEU A 5 -0.86 -2.54 4.89
N HIS A 6 -1.97 -2.01 5.41
CA HIS A 6 -2.14 -0.58 5.65
C HIS A 6 -1.04 -0.01 6.54
N ARG A 7 -0.72 -0.68 7.67
CA ARG A 7 0.36 -0.25 8.56
C ARG A 7 1.71 -0.22 7.83
N MET A 8 2.04 -1.27 7.09
CA MET A 8 3.30 -1.35 6.34
C MET A 8 3.42 -0.24 5.29
N MET A 9 2.38 -0.03 4.49
CA MET A 9 2.36 1.03 3.48
C MET A 9 2.39 2.43 4.10
N ARG A 10 1.78 2.61 5.29
CA ARG A 10 1.82 3.89 6.01
C ARG A 10 3.21 4.18 6.54
N GLU A 11 3.91 3.17 7.05
CA GLU A 11 5.31 3.27 7.47
C GLU A 11 6.23 3.56 6.28
N TYR A 12 6.03 2.86 5.16
CA TYR A 12 6.74 3.14 3.90
C TYR A 12 6.56 4.59 3.46
N ASN A 13 5.30 5.08 3.38
CA ASN A 13 5.00 6.47 3.02
C ASN A 13 5.71 7.46 3.94
N GLY A 14 5.67 7.23 5.26
CA GLY A 14 6.34 8.09 6.22
C GLY A 14 7.87 8.12 6.08
N ARG A 15 8.47 7.04 5.58
CA ARG A 15 9.92 6.93 5.32
C ARG A 15 10.34 7.66 4.05
N VAL A 16 9.59 7.50 2.95
CA VAL A 16 9.99 8.03 1.63
C VAL A 16 9.42 9.43 1.35
N ALA A 17 8.31 9.80 2.00
CA ALA A 17 7.62 11.07 1.81
C ALA A 17 7.19 11.66 3.16
N TYR A 18 8.16 12.02 4.01
CA TYR A 18 7.89 12.54 5.34
C TYR A 18 7.05 13.83 5.30
N GLY A 19 5.86 13.79 5.91
CA GLY A 19 4.94 14.93 5.96
C GLY A 19 4.09 15.12 4.70
N SER A 20 4.19 14.22 3.73
CA SER A 20 3.39 14.21 2.51
C SER A 20 2.93 12.78 2.15
N GLU A 21 2.35 12.62 0.96
CA GLU A 21 1.96 11.32 0.42
C GLU A 21 2.75 11.05 -0.86
N CYS A 22 3.43 9.90 -0.93
CA CYS A 22 4.08 9.40 -2.14
C CYS A 22 3.04 8.79 -3.10
N GLN A 23 3.43 8.60 -4.36
CA GLN A 23 2.53 8.04 -5.37
C GLN A 23 2.15 6.59 -5.05
N ALA A 24 3.09 5.77 -4.60
CA ALA A 24 2.83 4.38 -4.20
C ALA A 24 1.75 4.26 -3.12
N TRP A 25 1.68 5.22 -2.19
CA TRP A 25 0.61 5.28 -1.19
C TRP A 25 -0.76 5.54 -1.83
N GLY A 26 -0.83 6.50 -2.76
CA GLY A 26 -2.05 6.78 -3.51
C GLY A 26 -2.53 5.58 -4.32
N ASP A 27 -1.60 4.90 -5.01
CA ASP A 27 -1.88 3.71 -5.81
C ASP A 27 -2.34 2.54 -4.92
N PHE A 28 -1.76 2.38 -3.71
CA PHE A 28 -2.24 1.39 -2.74
C PHE A 28 -3.67 1.64 -2.30
N VAL A 29 -4.00 2.89 -1.95
CA VAL A 29 -5.37 3.26 -1.57
C VAL A 29 -6.34 3.00 -2.73
N ALA A 30 -5.95 3.30 -3.96
CA ALA A 30 -6.75 3.01 -5.15
C ALA A 30 -6.97 1.49 -5.32
N SER A 31 -5.93 0.67 -5.23
CA SER A 31 -6.05 -0.79 -5.28
C SER A 31 -6.99 -1.34 -4.20
N CYS A 32 -6.97 -0.80 -2.98
CA CYS A 32 -7.93 -1.21 -1.94
C CYS A 32 -9.39 -0.97 -2.36
N TYR A 33 -9.68 0.18 -2.97
CA TYR A 33 -11.02 0.46 -3.48
C TYR A 33 -11.40 -0.44 -4.65
N ASP A 34 -10.48 -0.68 -5.58
CA ASP A 34 -10.76 -1.42 -6.81
C ASP A 34 -10.88 -2.94 -6.57
N GLU A 35 -10.01 -3.51 -5.74
CA GLU A 35 -9.93 -4.96 -5.53
C GLU A 35 -10.76 -5.45 -4.34
N ILE A 36 -10.89 -4.63 -3.30
CA ILE A 36 -11.53 -5.00 -2.03
C ILE A 36 -12.85 -4.22 -1.82
N GLY A 37 -13.05 -3.09 -2.50
CA GLY A 37 -14.24 -2.27 -2.37
C GLY A 37 -14.28 -1.43 -1.09
N MET A 38 -13.13 -1.16 -0.45
CA MET A 38 -13.07 -0.37 0.78
C MET A 38 -11.73 0.33 0.98
N ALA A 39 -11.72 1.33 1.87
CA ALA A 39 -10.50 2.01 2.27
C ALA A 39 -9.62 1.11 3.18
N PRO A 40 -8.29 1.28 3.16
CA PRO A 40 -7.38 0.48 4.00
C PRO A 40 -7.50 0.74 5.52
N TRP A 41 -8.17 1.82 5.92
CA TRP A 41 -8.48 2.19 7.30
C TRP A 41 -9.93 1.90 7.71
N ASP A 42 -10.68 1.12 6.92
CA ASP A 42 -12.03 0.68 7.28
C ASP A 42 -11.99 -0.33 8.44
N ASP A 43 -12.85 -0.17 9.44
CA ASP A 43 -12.91 -1.02 10.66
C ASP A 43 -13.04 -2.52 10.36
N ARG A 44 -13.49 -2.89 9.15
CA ARG A 44 -13.61 -4.28 8.69
C ARG A 44 -12.28 -4.90 8.23
N GLY A 45 -11.17 -4.17 8.24
CA GLY A 45 -9.90 -4.61 7.67
C GLY A 45 -9.28 -5.87 8.29
N ASP A 46 -9.64 -6.22 9.53
CA ASP A 46 -9.15 -7.44 10.20
C ASP A 46 -9.87 -8.71 9.71
N THR A 47 -11.14 -8.60 9.32
CA THR A 47 -11.98 -9.71 8.88
C THR A 47 -12.14 -9.79 7.37
N THR A 48 -11.58 -8.82 6.65
CA THR A 48 -11.62 -8.75 5.20
C THR A 48 -10.60 -9.70 4.58
N ASP A 49 -11.08 -10.51 3.64
CA ASP A 49 -10.25 -11.37 2.80
C ASP A 49 -9.57 -10.51 1.74
N VAL A 50 -8.23 -10.52 1.73
CA VAL A 50 -7.42 -9.70 0.81
C VAL A 50 -6.78 -10.65 -0.19
N PRO A 51 -6.89 -10.39 -1.51
CA PRO A 51 -6.28 -11.24 -2.52
C PRO A 51 -4.79 -11.46 -2.24
N THR A 52 -4.33 -12.72 -2.32
CA THR A 52 -2.93 -13.07 -2.01
C THR A 52 -1.94 -12.34 -2.91
N GLU A 53 -2.27 -12.15 -4.19
CA GLU A 53 -1.44 -11.40 -5.15
C GLU A 53 -1.29 -9.94 -4.74
N MET A 54 -2.38 -9.30 -4.29
CA MET A 54 -2.37 -7.94 -3.76
C MET A 54 -1.49 -7.84 -2.51
N VAL A 55 -1.61 -8.80 -1.58
CA VAL A 55 -0.77 -8.83 -0.37
C VAL A 55 0.71 -8.93 -0.74
N ALA A 56 1.07 -9.84 -1.63
CA ALA A 56 2.46 -10.02 -2.06
C ALA A 56 3.01 -8.75 -2.72
N TYR A 57 2.29 -8.20 -3.69
CA TYR A 57 2.72 -7.00 -4.42
C TYR A 57 2.95 -5.80 -3.49
N TRP A 58 1.98 -5.46 -2.64
CA TRP A 58 2.09 -4.30 -1.75
C TRP A 58 3.05 -4.53 -0.58
N THR A 59 3.33 -5.79 -0.22
CA THR A 59 4.42 -6.13 0.72
C THR A 59 5.78 -5.80 0.10
N ASP A 60 6.01 -6.19 -1.16
CA ASP A 60 7.26 -5.89 -1.87
C ASP A 60 7.45 -4.36 -2.02
N VAL A 61 6.38 -3.62 -2.33
CA VAL A 61 6.41 -2.14 -2.39
C VAL A 61 6.77 -1.55 -1.03
N ALA A 62 6.11 -1.97 0.05
CA ALA A 62 6.38 -1.45 1.40
C ALA A 62 7.83 -1.73 1.87
N ASN A 63 8.42 -2.83 1.42
CA ASN A 63 9.82 -3.15 1.70
C ASN A 63 10.81 -2.38 0.81
N GLY A 64 10.35 -1.71 -0.25
CA GLY A 64 11.20 -1.07 -1.26
C GLY A 64 11.87 -2.09 -2.18
N GLU A 65 11.27 -3.26 -2.35
CA GLU A 65 11.77 -4.38 -3.16
C GLU A 65 11.08 -4.45 -4.53
N ASN A 66 10.00 -3.69 -4.73
CA ASN A 66 9.27 -3.60 -5.98
C ASN A 66 9.94 -2.61 -6.96
N SER A 67 10.04 -2.99 -8.24
CA SER A 67 10.71 -2.20 -9.28
C SER A 67 9.83 -1.15 -9.97
N ASP A 68 8.54 -1.10 -9.67
CA ASP A 68 7.60 -0.16 -10.29
C ASP A 68 7.68 1.24 -9.65
N TYR A 69 8.32 1.35 -8.48
CA TYR A 69 8.47 2.61 -7.75
C TYR A 69 9.94 2.91 -7.45
N ASP A 70 10.29 4.19 -7.48
CA ASP A 70 11.61 4.69 -7.10
C ASP A 70 11.79 4.78 -5.56
N LEU A 71 12.96 5.25 -5.14
CA LEU A 71 13.30 5.38 -3.72
C LEU A 71 12.43 6.40 -2.97
N ASP A 72 11.77 7.32 -3.70
CA ASP A 72 10.88 8.35 -3.15
C ASP A 72 9.39 7.93 -3.25
N GLY A 73 9.12 6.72 -3.77
CA GLY A 73 7.78 6.18 -3.96
C GLY A 73 7.03 6.78 -5.13
N GLY A 74 7.73 7.38 -6.09
CA GLY A 74 7.22 7.77 -7.41
C GLY A 74 7.23 6.59 -8.37
N ARG A 75 6.28 6.54 -9.31
CA ARG A 75 6.23 5.46 -10.31
C ARG A 75 7.37 5.60 -11.32
N ILE A 76 8.03 4.49 -11.67
CA ILE A 76 9.06 4.44 -12.72
C ILE A 76 8.38 4.12 -14.05
N ASP A 77 8.47 5.05 -15.01
CA ASP A 77 7.96 4.91 -16.39
C ASP A 77 8.96 4.23 -17.34
#